data_AF-A0A3B1AX53-F1
#
_entry.id   AF-A0A3B1AX53-F1
#
_cell.length_a   1.000
_cell.length_b   1.000
_cell.length_c   1.000
_cell.angle_alpha   90.00
_cell.angle_beta   90.00
_cell.angle_gamma   90.00
#
_symmetry.space_group_name_H-M   'P 1'
#
loop_
_entity.id
_entity.type
_entity.pdbx_description
1 polymer ?
#
loop_
_entity_poly.entity_id
_entity_poly.type
_entity_poly.pdbx_seq_one_letter_code
_entity_poly.pdbx_strand_id
1 'polypeptide(L)' 'MAIPPKIHITKYKNTRFHAIWVNEELLAVVCYKKGALAIKQALLNALNTSISQTESVEP' A
#
# COMPACT_ATOMS: atom_id res chain seq x y z
N MET A 1 -0.12 -10.86 -17.24
CA MET A 1 -0.98 -9.89 -16.52
C MET A 1 -0.45 -9.77 -15.09
N ALA A 2 0.05 -8.60 -14.69
CA ALA A 2 0.44 -8.37 -13.30
C ALA A 2 -0.82 -8.19 -12.45
N ILE A 3 -0.98 -9.01 -11.41
CA ILE A 3 -2.09 -8.90 -10.47
C ILE A 3 -1.83 -7.65 -9.61
N PRO A 4 -2.78 -6.71 -9.49
CA PRO A 4 -2.57 -5.52 -8.66
C PRO A 4 -2.36 -5.95 -7.20
N PRO A 5 -1.34 -5.40 -6.51
CA PRO A 5 -1.02 -5.83 -5.16
C PRO A 5 -2.17 -5.50 -4.20
N LYS A 6 -2.58 -6.48 -3.38
CA LYS A 6 -3.68 -6.34 -2.43
C LYS A 6 -3.17 -5.71 -1.14
N ILE A 7 -3.48 -4.43 -0.94
CA ILE A 7 -3.09 -3.67 0.26
C ILE A 7 -4.24 -3.61 1.26
N HIS A 8 -4.03 -4.11 2.47
CA HIS A 8 -5.02 -4.03 3.56
C HIS A 8 -4.39 -3.67 4.90
N ILE A 9 -5.21 -3.17 5.82
CA ILE A 9 -4.78 -2.70 7.14
C ILE A 9 -5.55 -3.48 8.19
N THR A 10 -4.85 -4.03 9.18
CA THR A 10 -5.45 -4.65 10.36
C THR A 10 -5.06 -3.90 11.63
N LYS A 11 -5.95 -3.87 12.63
CA LYS A 11 -5.67 -3.29 13.94
C LYS A 11 -5.38 -4.42 14.92
N TYR A 12 -4.28 -4.31 15.66
CA TYR A 12 -4.01 -5.23 16.76
C TYR A 12 -4.99 -4.98 17.91
N LYS A 13 -5.66 -6.05 18.37
CA LYS A 13 -6.70 -5.99 19.40
C LYS A 13 -6.18 -5.28 20.66
N ASN A 14 -6.95 -4.34 21.19
CA ASN A 14 -6.62 -3.57 22.39
C ASN A 14 -5.29 -2.80 22.35
N THR A 15 -4.76 -2.49 21.16
CA THR A 15 -3.56 -1.64 21.03
C THR A 15 -3.80 -0.46 20.11
N ARG A 16 -2.82 0.45 20.08
CA ARG A 16 -2.74 1.55 19.10
C ARG A 16 -2.13 1.11 17.77
N PHE A 17 -1.58 -0.10 17.68
CA PHE A 17 -0.84 -0.54 16.51
C PHE A 17 -1.75 -0.97 15.37
N HIS A 18 -1.34 -0.61 14.16
CA HIS A 18 -1.96 -0.96 12.90
C HIS A 18 -0.91 -1.62 12.00
N ALA A 19 -1.19 -2.83 11.52
CA ALA A 19 -0.36 -3.53 10.55
C ALA A 19 -0.85 -3.23 9.12
N ILE A 20 0.10 -3.03 8.22
CA ILE A 20 -0.12 -2.83 6.79
C ILE A 20 0.41 -4.08 6.08
N TRP A 21 -0.43 -4.68 5.26
CA TRP A 21 -0.15 -5.92 4.56
C TRP A 21 -0.19 -5.70 3.06
N VAL A 22 0.75 -6.32 2.34
CA VAL A 22 0.82 -6.34 0.89
C VAL A 22 0.90 -7.79 0.44
N ASN A 23 -0.08 -8.29 -0.32
CA ASN A 23 -0.12 -9.69 -0.77
C ASN A 23 0.10 -10.71 0.36
N GLU A 24 -0.52 -10.46 1.52
CA GLU A 24 -0.41 -11.29 2.73
C GLU A 24 0.93 -11.20 3.49
N GLU A 25 1.89 -10.41 2.99
CA GLU A 25 3.14 -10.11 3.69
C GLU A 25 3.03 -8.84 4.55
N LEU A 26 3.60 -8.87 5.75
CA LEU A 26 3.65 -7.73 6.65
C LEU A 26 4.67 -6.71 6.13
N LEU A 27 4.21 -5.53 5.73
CA LEU A 27 5.07 -4.45 5.28
C LEU A 27 5.57 -3.57 6.42
N ALA A 28 4.63 -3.09 7.25
CA ALA A 28 4.94 -2.14 8.31
C ALA A 28 3.87 -2.15 9.42
N VAL A 29 4.29 -1.75 10.63
CA VAL A 29 3.41 -1.52 11.78
C VAL A 29 3.54 -0.07 12.25
N VAL A 30 2.41 0.61 12.43
CA VAL A 30 2.36 2.03 12.83
C VAL A 30 1.42 2.27 14.00
N CYS A 31 1.74 3.26 14.84
CA CYS A 31 1.00 3.56 16.06
C CYS A 31 -0.36 4.26 15.86
N TYR A 32 -0.65 4.76 14.67
CA TYR A 32 -1.87 5.55 14.43
C TYR A 32 -2.51 5.16 13.11
N LYS A 33 -3.85 5.03 13.10
CA LYS A 33 -4.64 4.76 11.89
C LYS A 33 -4.33 5.73 10.75
N LYS A 34 -4.10 7.02 11.07
CA LYS A 34 -3.74 8.04 10.07
C LYS A 34 -2.43 7.71 9.35
N GLY A 35 -1.41 7.24 10.07
CA GLY A 35 -0.15 6.80 9.46
C GLY A 35 -0.34 5.59 8.55
N ALA A 36 -1.18 4.63 8.95
CA ALA A 36 -1.46 3.46 8.13
C ALA A 36 -2.17 3.83 6.82
N LEU A 37 -3.13 4.76 6.89
CA LEU A 37 -3.82 5.28 5.71
C LEU A 37 -2.89 6.07 4.79
N ALA A 38 -1.98 6.88 5.34
CA ALA A 38 -1.01 7.64 4.56
C ALA A 38 -0.07 6.71 3.77
N ILE A 39 0.43 5.64 4.40
CA ILE A 39 1.27 4.64 3.73
C ILE A 39 0.49 3.92 2.64
N LYS A 40 -0.75 3.49 2.92
CA LYS A 40 -1.62 2.88 1.90
C LYS A 40 -1.81 3.80 0.70
N GLN A 41 -2.07 5.09 0.92
CA GLN A 41 -2.24 6.06 -0.15
C GLN A 41 -0.95 6.26 -0.95
N ALA A 42 0.20 6.37 -0.28
CA ALA A 42 1.49 6.53 -0.95
C ALA A 42 1.82 5.33 -1.85
N LEU A 43 1.54 4.10 -1.38
CA LEU A 43 1.71 2.89 -2.19
C LEU A 43 0.80 2.86 -3.41
N LEU A 44 -0.49 3.20 -3.25
CA LEU A 44 -1.43 3.30 -4.37
C LEU A 44 -0.97 4.34 -5.39
N ASN A 45 -0.49 5.50 -4.93
CA ASN A 45 0.02 6.55 -5.80
C ASN A 45 1.26 6.07 -6.57
N ALA A 46 2.21 5.43 -5.90
CA ALA A 46 3.42 4.89 -6.53
C ALA A 46 3.11 3.86 -7.63
N LEU A 47 2.12 2.99 -7.38
CA LEU A 47 1.64 2.01 -8.37
C LEU A 47 1.01 2.72 -9.57
N ASN A 48 0.17 3.74 -9.34
CA ASN A 48 -0.43 4.50 -10.43
C ASN A 48 0.61 5.27 -11.26
N THR A 49 1.64 5.84 -10.63
CA THR A 49 2.74 6.54 -11.33
C THR A 49 3.52 5.59 -12.24
N SER A 50 3.72 4.33 -11.84
CA SER A 50 4.43 3.35 -12.67
C SER A 50 3.68 3.00 -13.96
N ILE A 51 2.35 3.08 -13.96
CA ILE A 51 1.52 2.80 -15.15
C ILE A 51 1.71 3.89 -16.21
N SER A 52 1.73 5.17 -15.80
CA SER A 52 1.84 6.31 -16.73
C SER A 52 3.19 6.43 -17.45
N GLN A 53 4.26 5.80 -16.94
CA GLN A 53 5.58 5.86 -17.58
C GLN A 53 5.76 4.82 -18.70
N THR A 54 4.84 3.87 -18.85
CA THR A 54 4.97 2.80 -19.85
C THR A 54 4.25 3.12 -21.16
N GLU A 55 3.34 4.10 -21.18
CA GLU A 55 2.52 4.45 -22.37
C GLU A 55 3.18 5.48 -23.32
N SER A 56 4.41 5.91 -23.08
CA SER A 56 5.06 7.00 -23.85
C SER A 56 6.26 6.57 -24.70
N VAL A 57 6.41 5.28 -25.00
CA VAL A 57 7.47 4.78 -25.89
C VAL A 57 6.89 3.93 -27.02
N GLU A 58 6.28 4.57 -28.02
CA GLU A 58 6.21 4.02 -29.39
C GLU A 58 6.44 5.16 -30.41
N PRO A 59 7.55 5.16 -31.17
CA PRO A 59 7.65 5.83 -32.46
C PRO A 59 7.01 5.01 -33.59
#